data_AF-A0A2K3PJM5-F1
#
_entry.id   AF-A0A2K3PJM5-F1
#
_cell.length_a   1.000
_cell.length_b   1.000
_cell.length_c   1.000
_cell.angle_alpha   90.00
_cell.angle_beta   90.00
_cell.angle_gamma   90.00
#
_symmetry.space_group_name_H-M   'P 1'
#
loop_
_entity.id
_entity.type
_entity.pdbx_description
1 polymer ?
#
loop_
_entity_poly.entity_id
_entity_poly.type
_entity_poly.pdbx_seq_one_letter_code
_entity_poly.pdbx_strand_id
1 'polypeptide(L)'
;MNDLFSSSFKKYSDLKEQTTTDDVEAGKESINLDKFFEDVENVKEDMRTVEKLYRKLQESNEESKIVHNAKTMKDLRAKMDKDVEQVLKRVKIIKGKLEALERSNAANRNIPGCGPGSSADRTRTSVVSGLGKKLKDLMDDFQGLRARMQQEYKETIERRYFTITGEKADEDTIENLISSGESETFMQRAIQEQGRGQIMDTISEIQERHDAVKEIEKNLIELHQVFLDMAALVESQGQQLNNIESHVAHASSFVRRGTEQLQEAREHQKESRKWTCYAILLGIVLIIVILFPFLMSILPHLIL
;
A
#
# COMPACT_ATOMS: atom_id res chain seq x y z
N MET A 1 2.56 15.01 -12.76
CA MET A 1 2.39 13.70 -12.11
C MET A 1 1.44 13.93 -10.95
N ASN A 2 0.15 13.58 -11.13
CA ASN A 2 -0.88 13.87 -10.13
C ASN A 2 -0.53 13.21 -8.80
N ASP A 3 -0.71 13.95 -7.70
CA ASP A 3 -0.57 13.48 -6.32
C ASP A 3 -1.62 12.41 -5.99
N LEU A 4 -1.40 11.19 -6.50
CA LEU A 4 -2.05 9.95 -6.06
C LEU A 4 -1.79 9.68 -4.55
N PHE A 5 -0.80 10.38 -3.99
CA PHE A 5 -0.40 10.32 -2.58
C PHE A 5 -1.33 11.12 -1.68
N SER A 6 -1.70 12.36 -2.06
CA SER A 6 -2.53 13.22 -1.21
C SER A 6 -3.91 12.61 -0.93
N SER A 7 -4.51 11.97 -1.93
CA SER A 7 -5.84 11.34 -1.79
C SER A 7 -5.82 10.11 -0.88
N SER A 8 -4.78 9.29 -0.98
CA SER A 8 -4.64 8.09 -0.15
C SER A 8 -4.32 8.45 1.30
N PHE A 9 -3.45 9.44 1.54
CA PHE A 9 -3.10 9.88 2.88
C PHE A 9 -4.23 10.63 3.59
N LYS A 10 -5.01 11.43 2.86
CA LYS A 10 -6.22 12.08 3.39
C LYS A 10 -7.25 11.04 3.87
N LYS A 11 -7.41 9.95 3.11
CA LYS A 11 -8.28 8.84 3.52
C LYS A 11 -7.87 8.20 4.85
N TYR A 12 -6.58 8.16 5.20
CA TYR A 12 -6.10 7.60 6.47
C TYR A 12 -6.27 8.55 7.66
N SER A 13 -6.04 9.86 7.49
CA SER A 13 -6.36 10.85 8.53
C SER A 13 -7.85 10.84 8.83
N ASP A 14 -8.68 10.73 7.79
CA ASP A 14 -10.13 10.65 7.91
C ASP A 14 -10.55 9.34 8.61
N LEU A 15 -9.86 8.21 8.37
CA LEU A 15 -10.09 6.95 9.09
C LEU A 15 -9.75 7.05 10.58
N LYS A 16 -8.65 7.73 10.94
CA LYS A 16 -8.25 7.96 12.34
C LYS A 16 -9.29 8.82 13.05
N GLU A 17 -9.76 9.89 12.41
CA GLU A 17 -10.85 10.72 12.93
C GLU A 17 -12.16 9.94 13.07
N GLN A 18 -12.57 9.18 12.05
CA GLN A 18 -13.80 8.37 12.10
C GLN A 18 -13.79 7.32 13.21
N THR A 19 -12.68 6.61 13.43
CA THR A 19 -12.58 5.68 14.57
C THR A 19 -12.75 6.41 15.90
N THR A 20 -12.19 7.62 16.02
CA THR A 20 -12.28 8.39 17.26
C THR A 20 -13.71 8.88 17.53
N THR A 21 -14.49 9.18 16.50
CA THR A 21 -15.87 9.69 16.62
C THR A 21 -16.89 8.57 16.90
N ASP A 22 -16.78 7.42 16.21
CA ASP A 22 -17.66 6.27 16.44
C ASP A 22 -17.47 5.66 17.86
N ASP A 23 -16.25 5.76 18.41
CA ASP A 23 -15.91 5.25 19.74
C ASP A 23 -16.55 6.06 20.89
N VAL A 24 -16.90 7.33 20.67
CA VAL A 24 -17.51 8.20 21.70
C VAL A 24 -19.02 7.94 21.84
N GLU A 25 -19.71 7.51 20.79
CA GLU A 25 -21.16 7.25 20.83
C GLU A 25 -21.55 5.89 21.43
N ALA A 26 -20.64 4.91 21.50
CA ALA A 26 -20.98 3.52 21.81
C ALA A 26 -20.61 2.99 23.21
N GLY A 27 -19.91 3.78 24.05
CA GLY A 27 -19.67 3.43 25.47
C GLY A 27 -18.92 2.10 25.73
N LYS A 28 -18.13 1.60 24.77
CA LYS A 28 -17.26 0.42 24.94
C LYS A 28 -15.81 0.86 25.16
N GLU A 29 -15.08 0.14 26.02
CA GLU A 29 -13.64 0.33 26.23
C GLU A 29 -12.91 0.45 24.88
N SER A 30 -12.19 1.56 24.71
CA SER A 30 -11.53 1.88 23.45
C SER A 30 -10.46 0.84 23.12
N ILE A 31 -10.55 0.27 21.92
CA ILE A 31 -9.50 -0.60 21.39
C ILE A 31 -8.30 0.31 21.09
N ASN A 32 -7.28 0.31 21.95
CA ASN A 32 -6.10 1.14 21.77
C ASN A 32 -5.30 0.68 20.53
N LEU A 33 -5.26 1.54 19.50
CA LEU A 33 -4.51 1.32 18.25
C LEU A 33 -3.17 2.07 18.21
N ASP A 34 -2.77 2.75 19.29
CA ASP A 34 -1.63 3.68 19.27
C ASP A 34 -0.33 2.95 18.90
N LYS A 35 -0.06 1.83 19.57
CA LYS A 35 1.11 1.00 19.28
C LYS A 35 1.12 0.47 17.85
N PHE A 36 -0.05 0.12 17.31
CA PHE A 36 -0.16 -0.34 15.92
C PHE A 36 0.20 0.77 14.94
N PHE A 37 -0.30 1.98 15.16
CA PHE A 37 0.02 3.11 14.30
C PHE A 37 1.48 3.57 14.44
N GLU A 38 2.08 3.41 15.61
CA GLU A 38 3.52 3.61 15.81
C GLU A 38 4.34 2.62 14.97
N ASP A 39 4.02 1.33 15.03
CA ASP A 39 4.66 0.29 14.21
C ASP A 39 4.48 0.56 12.70
N VAL A 40 3.30 1.03 12.30
CA VAL A 40 3.00 1.44 10.90
C VAL A 40 3.85 2.63 10.47
N GLU A 41 4.01 3.65 11.32
CA GLU A 41 4.84 4.81 10.98
C GLU A 41 6.32 4.43 10.88
N ASN A 42 6.79 3.52 11.74
CA ASN A 42 8.14 2.95 11.66
C ASN A 42 8.37 2.19 10.34
N VAL A 43 7.36 1.50 9.80
CA VAL A 43 7.45 0.88 8.48
C VAL A 43 7.50 1.94 7.37
N LYS A 44 6.67 2.98 7.47
CA LYS A 44 6.62 4.07 6.49
C LYS A 44 7.93 4.84 6.42
N GLU A 45 8.60 5.06 7.55
CA GLU A 45 9.91 5.73 7.55
C GLU A 45 10.99 4.91 6.83
N ASP A 46 11.01 3.59 7.03
CA ASP A 46 11.90 2.71 6.28
C ASP A 46 11.58 2.74 4.77
N MET A 47 10.29 2.74 4.38
CA MET A 47 9.89 2.88 2.98
C MET A 47 10.35 4.20 2.36
N ARG A 48 10.22 5.32 3.08
CA ARG A 48 10.75 6.62 2.64
C ARG A 48 12.27 6.58 2.45
N THR A 49 12.97 5.81 3.27
CA THR A 49 14.42 5.62 3.14
C THR A 49 14.74 4.84 1.87
N VAL A 50 14.00 3.76 1.57
CA VAL A 50 14.14 3.00 0.31
C VAL A 50 13.87 3.90 -0.89
N GLU A 51 12.83 4.73 -0.87
CA GLU A 51 12.52 5.69 -1.94
C GLU A 51 13.67 6.69 -2.18
N LYS A 52 14.29 7.20 -1.10
CA LYS A 52 15.45 8.09 -1.20
C LYS A 52 16.65 7.38 -1.81
N LEU A 53 16.92 6.14 -1.42
CA LEU A 53 18.01 5.35 -1.99
C LEU A 53 17.78 5.03 -3.46
N TYR A 54 16.55 4.69 -3.84
CA TYR A 54 16.16 4.50 -5.25
C TYR A 54 16.45 5.74 -6.08
N ARG A 55 16.05 6.94 -5.61
CA ARG A 55 16.32 8.19 -6.32
C ARG A 55 17.81 8.47 -6.47
N LYS A 56 18.60 8.25 -5.41
CA LYS A 56 20.07 8.39 -5.46
C LYS A 56 20.74 7.42 -6.43
N LEU A 57 20.26 6.18 -6.48
CA LEU A 57 20.74 5.18 -7.41
C LEU A 57 20.40 5.58 -8.85
N GLN A 58 19.19 6.08 -9.09
CA GLN A 58 18.78 6.60 -10.39
C GLN A 58 19.64 7.79 -10.83
N GLU A 59 19.88 8.77 -9.95
CA GLU A 59 20.76 9.92 -10.22
C GLU A 59 22.19 9.48 -10.53
N SER A 60 22.72 8.52 -9.76
CA SER A 60 24.07 7.98 -9.97
C SER A 60 24.16 7.20 -11.29
N ASN A 61 23.10 6.50 -11.69
CA ASN A 61 23.04 5.86 -12.99
C ASN A 61 23.05 6.88 -14.14
N GLU A 62 22.29 7.97 -14.05
CA GLU A 62 22.31 9.03 -15.05
C GLU A 62 23.69 9.70 -15.13
N GLU A 63 24.36 9.93 -14.00
CA GLU A 63 25.73 10.44 -13.94
C GLU A 63 26.71 9.50 -14.65
N SER A 64 26.50 8.18 -14.58
CA SER A 64 27.39 7.18 -15.21
C SER A 64 27.43 7.28 -16.74
N LYS A 65 26.39 7.87 -17.36
CA LYS A 65 26.30 8.07 -18.81
C LYS A 65 27.27 9.12 -19.33
N ILE A 66 27.55 10.14 -18.52
CA ILE A 66 28.40 11.29 -18.91
C ILE A 66 29.84 11.16 -18.40
N VAL A 67 30.10 10.19 -17.52
CA VAL A 67 31.45 9.91 -17.03
C VAL A 67 32.26 9.20 -18.10
N HIS A 68 33.48 9.69 -18.36
CA HIS A 68 34.42 9.15 -19.35
C HIS A 68 35.80 8.82 -18.78
N ASN A 69 35.97 8.87 -17.45
CA ASN A 69 37.22 8.48 -16.80
C ASN A 69 36.99 7.32 -15.83
N ALA A 70 37.93 6.38 -15.80
CA ALA A 70 37.82 5.15 -15.02
C ALA A 70 37.75 5.40 -13.51
N LYS A 71 38.43 6.43 -13.00
CA LYS A 71 38.46 6.74 -11.57
C LYS A 71 37.09 7.18 -11.05
N THR A 72 36.44 8.13 -11.71
CA THR A 72 35.11 8.60 -11.31
C THR A 72 34.05 7.54 -11.56
N MET A 73 34.21 6.70 -12.60
CA MET A 73 33.31 5.56 -12.82
C MET A 73 33.38 4.58 -11.65
N LYS A 74 34.60 4.27 -11.19
CA LYS A 74 34.82 3.41 -10.02
C LYS A 74 34.22 3.98 -8.74
N ASP A 75 34.41 5.28 -8.49
CA ASP A 75 33.82 5.96 -7.31
C ASP A 75 32.28 5.95 -7.36
N LEU A 76 31.72 6.19 -8.54
CA LEU A 76 30.28 6.18 -8.79
C LEU A 76 29.69 4.79 -8.61
N ARG A 77 30.35 3.76 -9.14
CA ARG A 77 30.03 2.36 -8.90
C ARG A 77 30.01 2.04 -7.41
N ALA A 78 31.06 2.37 -6.68
CA ALA A 78 31.14 2.06 -5.25
C ALA A 78 29.99 2.70 -4.45
N LYS A 79 29.53 3.89 -4.88
CA LYS A 79 28.35 4.55 -4.33
C LYS A 79 27.06 3.79 -4.69
N MET A 80 26.89 3.39 -5.94
CA MET A 80 25.73 2.62 -6.42
C MET A 80 25.63 1.26 -5.71
N ASP A 81 26.74 0.54 -5.58
CA ASP A 81 26.82 -0.74 -4.86
C ASP A 81 26.36 -0.58 -3.40
N LYS A 82 26.84 0.48 -2.73
CA LYS A 82 26.45 0.81 -1.35
C LYS A 82 24.97 1.19 -1.23
N ASP A 83 24.41 1.89 -2.21
CA ASP A 83 22.99 2.26 -2.20
C ASP A 83 22.10 1.02 -2.40
N VAL A 84 22.48 0.12 -3.32
CA VAL A 84 21.80 -1.15 -3.56
C VAL A 84 21.83 -2.06 -2.32
N GLU A 85 22.99 -2.20 -1.67
CA GLU A 85 23.13 -2.98 -0.43
C GLU A 85 22.22 -2.42 0.69
N GLN A 86 22.13 -1.10 0.81
CA GLN A 86 21.24 -0.44 1.76
C GLN A 86 19.76 -0.68 1.43
N VAL A 87 19.37 -0.63 0.15
CA VAL A 87 18.01 -0.97 -0.30
C VAL A 87 17.66 -2.38 0.15
N LEU A 88 18.52 -3.36 -0.15
CA LEU A 88 18.31 -4.76 0.22
C LEU A 88 18.13 -4.93 1.74
N LYS A 89 19.02 -4.32 2.55
CA LYS A 89 18.91 -4.36 4.01
C LYS A 89 17.59 -3.77 4.50
N ARG A 90 17.19 -2.60 3.98
CA ARG A 90 15.95 -1.92 4.39
C ARG A 90 14.71 -2.70 3.98
N VAL A 91 14.69 -3.26 2.77
CA VAL A 91 13.58 -4.09 2.28
C VAL A 91 13.37 -5.33 3.17
N LYS A 92 14.45 -6.01 3.58
CA LYS A 92 14.37 -7.13 4.53
C LYS A 92 13.80 -6.71 5.89
N ILE A 93 14.20 -5.54 6.41
CA ILE A 93 13.67 -4.98 7.65
C ILE A 93 12.17 -4.69 7.51
N ILE A 94 11.76 -4.05 6.40
CA ILE A 94 10.35 -3.75 6.12
C ILE A 94 9.54 -5.05 6.06
N LYS A 95 10.03 -6.07 5.34
CA LYS A 95 9.39 -7.39 5.30
C LYS A 95 9.16 -7.95 6.71
N GLY A 96 10.20 -7.97 7.55
CA GLY A 96 10.08 -8.47 8.92
C GLY A 96 9.08 -7.69 9.78
N LYS A 97 9.03 -6.36 9.61
CA LYS A 97 8.05 -5.50 10.29
C LYS A 97 6.62 -5.73 9.78
N LEU A 98 6.42 -5.94 8.48
CA LEU A 98 5.11 -6.27 7.91
C LEU A 98 4.59 -7.61 8.41
N GLU A 99 5.45 -8.65 8.46
CA GLU A 99 5.09 -9.93 9.04
C GLU A 99 4.77 -9.82 10.54
N ALA A 100 5.45 -8.94 11.26
CA ALA A 100 5.15 -8.67 12.67
C ALA A 100 3.78 -7.97 12.83
N LEU A 101 3.44 -7.02 11.95
CA LEU A 101 2.13 -6.39 11.92
C LEU A 101 1.01 -7.41 11.59
N GLU A 102 1.25 -8.33 10.65
CA GLU A 102 0.32 -9.43 10.35
C GLU A 102 0.10 -10.34 11.56
N ARG A 103 1.18 -10.76 12.25
CA ARG A 103 1.06 -11.52 13.50
C ARG A 103 0.29 -10.74 14.57
N SER A 104 0.54 -9.44 14.67
CA SER A 104 -0.18 -8.54 15.59
C SER A 104 -1.67 -8.45 15.25
N ASN A 105 -2.03 -8.41 13.96
CA ASN A 105 -3.43 -8.45 13.50
C ASN A 105 -4.10 -9.78 13.86
N ALA A 106 -3.43 -10.90 13.60
CA ALA A 106 -3.94 -12.22 13.96
C ALA A 106 -4.16 -12.36 15.48
N ALA A 107 -3.25 -11.83 16.30
CA ALA A 107 -3.40 -11.83 17.76
C ALA A 107 -4.56 -10.91 18.22
N ASN A 108 -4.69 -9.74 17.59
CA ASN A 108 -5.75 -8.77 17.90
C ASN A 108 -7.15 -9.37 17.69
N ARG A 109 -7.32 -10.27 16.72
CA ARG A 109 -8.60 -10.97 16.46
C ARG A 109 -9.11 -11.81 17.64
N ASN A 110 -8.25 -12.17 18.60
CA ASN A 110 -8.65 -12.91 19.80
C ASN A 110 -9.13 -12.01 20.95
N ILE A 111 -9.01 -10.69 20.82
CA ILE A 111 -9.45 -9.74 21.84
C ILE A 111 -10.96 -9.52 21.70
N PRO A 112 -11.74 -9.51 22.80
CA PRO A 112 -13.16 -9.19 22.76
C PRO A 112 -13.42 -7.88 22.00
N GLY A 113 -14.34 -7.90 21.03
CA GLY A 113 -14.66 -6.74 20.19
C GLY A 113 -13.72 -6.50 18.99
N CYS A 114 -12.60 -7.22 18.91
CA CYS A 114 -11.62 -7.11 17.81
C CYS A 114 -11.67 -8.29 16.83
N GLY A 115 -12.69 -9.15 16.90
CA GLY A 115 -12.80 -10.34 16.05
C GLY A 115 -12.80 -10.06 14.54
N PRO A 116 -12.73 -11.10 13.70
CA PRO A 116 -12.75 -10.97 12.25
C PRO A 116 -13.90 -10.08 11.75
N GLY A 117 -13.59 -9.07 10.95
CA GLY A 117 -14.57 -8.12 10.40
C GLY A 117 -14.98 -6.98 11.34
N SER A 118 -14.44 -6.91 12.56
CA SER A 118 -14.62 -5.76 13.46
C SER A 118 -14.01 -4.48 12.88
N SER A 119 -14.40 -3.30 13.38
CA SER A 119 -13.83 -2.03 12.90
C SER A 119 -12.30 -2.00 13.03
N ALA A 120 -11.76 -2.41 14.18
CA ALA A 120 -10.33 -2.50 14.42
C ALA A 120 -9.64 -3.50 13.46
N ASP A 121 -10.18 -4.72 13.30
CA ASP A 121 -9.62 -5.72 12.39
C ASP A 121 -9.58 -5.24 10.94
N ARG A 122 -10.66 -4.58 10.48
CA ARG A 122 -10.75 -4.02 9.13
C ARG A 122 -9.72 -2.94 8.88
N THR A 123 -9.61 -1.97 9.80
CA THR A 123 -8.64 -0.87 9.71
C THR A 123 -7.22 -1.43 9.68
N ARG A 124 -6.90 -2.34 10.60
CA ARG A 124 -5.57 -2.92 10.70
C ARG A 124 -5.19 -3.75 9.47
N THR A 125 -6.09 -4.59 8.99
CA THR A 125 -5.88 -5.41 7.77
C THR A 125 -5.71 -4.51 6.54
N SER A 126 -6.51 -3.45 6.41
CA SER A 126 -6.42 -2.51 5.28
C SER A 126 -5.10 -1.75 5.26
N VAL A 127 -4.64 -1.29 6.43
CA VAL A 127 -3.37 -0.57 6.56
C VAL A 127 -2.19 -1.48 6.21
N VAL A 128 -2.13 -2.69 6.75
CA VAL A 128 -1.02 -3.62 6.47
C VAL A 128 -1.00 -4.03 5.00
N SER A 129 -2.18 -4.26 4.40
CA SER A 129 -2.29 -4.58 2.97
C SER A 129 -1.84 -3.43 2.09
N GLY A 130 -2.20 -2.19 2.45
CA GLY A 130 -1.72 -0.98 1.79
C GLY A 130 -0.20 -0.85 1.83
N LEU A 131 0.43 -1.13 2.99
CA LEU A 131 1.88 -1.13 3.13
C LEU A 131 2.53 -2.25 2.30
N GLY A 132 1.97 -3.46 2.31
CA GLY A 132 2.45 -4.58 1.49
C GLY A 132 2.42 -4.25 0.00
N LYS A 133 1.31 -3.69 -0.49
CA LYS A 133 1.18 -3.23 -1.87
C LYS A 133 2.20 -2.14 -2.20
N LYS A 134 2.40 -1.17 -1.31
CA LYS A 134 3.39 -0.10 -1.51
C LYS A 134 4.82 -0.64 -1.58
N LEU A 135 5.17 -1.64 -0.75
CA LEU A 135 6.47 -2.30 -0.85
C LEU A 135 6.63 -3.00 -2.19
N LYS A 136 5.60 -3.71 -2.66
CA LYS A 136 5.59 -4.36 -3.97
C LYS A 136 5.85 -3.35 -5.09
N ASP A 137 5.13 -2.22 -5.10
CA ASP A 137 5.30 -1.17 -6.11
C ASP A 137 6.75 -0.62 -6.12
N LEU A 138 7.37 -0.43 -4.95
CA LEU A 138 8.78 -0.01 -4.85
C LEU A 138 9.75 -1.04 -5.43
N MET A 139 9.44 -2.34 -5.30
CA MET A 139 10.25 -3.41 -5.88
C MET A 139 10.09 -3.47 -7.40
N ASP A 140 8.88 -3.25 -7.90
CA ASP A 140 8.61 -3.16 -9.35
C ASP A 140 9.38 -1.97 -9.96
N ASP A 141 9.41 -0.81 -9.29
CA ASP A 141 10.22 0.35 -9.71
C ASP A 141 11.72 0.02 -9.76
N PHE A 142 12.23 -0.70 -8.74
CA PHE A 142 13.63 -1.10 -8.67
C PHE A 142 14.00 -2.10 -9.78
N GLN A 143 13.11 -3.06 -10.08
CA GLN A 143 13.24 -3.96 -11.22
C GLN A 143 13.32 -3.19 -12.55
N GLY A 144 12.44 -2.20 -12.72
CA GLY A 144 12.45 -1.33 -13.90
C GLY A 144 13.74 -0.52 -14.03
N LEU A 145 14.29 -0.01 -12.92
CA LEU A 145 15.58 0.67 -12.92
C LEU A 145 16.72 -0.28 -13.34
N ARG A 146 16.81 -1.48 -12.76
CA ARG A 146 17.80 -2.49 -13.18
C ARG A 146 17.75 -2.73 -14.69
N ALA A 147 16.56 -2.98 -15.24
CA ALA A 147 16.41 -3.27 -16.66
C ALA A 147 16.94 -2.12 -17.54
N ARG A 148 16.69 -0.87 -17.15
CA ARG A 148 17.26 0.31 -17.82
C ARG A 148 18.77 0.34 -17.73
N MET A 149 19.34 0.10 -16.55
CA MET A 149 20.80 0.11 -16.36
C MET A 149 21.50 -0.96 -17.21
N GLN A 150 20.92 -2.16 -17.29
CA GLN A 150 21.44 -3.25 -18.11
C GLN A 150 21.38 -2.91 -19.60
N GLN A 151 20.29 -2.30 -20.07
CA GLN A 151 20.16 -1.83 -21.44
C GLN A 151 21.17 -0.72 -21.78
N GLU A 152 21.32 0.26 -20.89
CA GLU A 152 22.26 1.37 -21.07
C GLU A 152 23.72 0.90 -21.07
N TYR A 153 24.03 -0.09 -20.26
CA TYR A 153 25.34 -0.76 -20.28
C TYR A 153 25.59 -1.44 -21.62
N LYS A 154 24.63 -2.22 -22.13
CA LYS A 154 24.72 -2.86 -23.45
C LYS A 154 24.99 -1.85 -24.56
N GLU A 155 24.22 -0.75 -24.60
CA GLU A 155 24.45 0.33 -25.57
C GLU A 155 25.84 0.97 -25.45
N THR A 156 26.35 1.09 -24.23
CA THR A 156 27.69 1.65 -23.98
C THR A 156 28.78 0.73 -24.52
N ILE A 157 28.67 -0.59 -24.31
CA ILE A 157 29.59 -1.58 -24.87
C ILE A 157 29.56 -1.54 -26.40
N GLU A 158 28.37 -1.52 -27.01
CA GLU A 158 28.22 -1.43 -28.47
C GLU A 158 28.91 -0.19 -29.05
N ARG A 159 28.68 0.99 -28.44
CA ARG A 159 29.32 2.24 -28.89
C ARG A 159 30.84 2.21 -28.74
N ARG A 160 31.36 1.67 -27.64
CA ARG A 160 32.81 1.56 -27.41
C ARG A 160 33.44 0.53 -28.35
N TYR A 161 32.76 -0.58 -28.61
CA TYR A 161 33.20 -1.59 -29.55
C TYR A 161 33.38 -0.99 -30.95
N PHE A 162 32.36 -0.28 -31.44
CA PHE A 162 32.42 0.38 -32.75
C PHE A 162 33.50 1.45 -32.82
N THR A 163 33.68 2.24 -31.76
CA THR A 163 34.71 3.31 -31.73
C THR A 163 36.13 2.75 -31.85
N ILE A 164 36.35 1.56 -31.30
CA ILE A 164 37.67 0.93 -31.25
C ILE A 164 37.95 0.07 -32.48
N THR A 165 36.96 -0.71 -32.94
CA THR A 165 37.13 -1.67 -34.05
C THR A 165 36.69 -1.14 -35.41
N GLY A 166 35.93 -0.03 -35.44
CA GLY A 166 35.30 0.47 -36.67
C GLY A 166 34.16 -0.38 -37.21
N GLU A 167 33.87 -1.53 -36.59
CA GLU A 167 32.84 -2.48 -37.03
C GLU A 167 31.69 -2.55 -36.02
N LYS A 168 30.49 -2.80 -36.53
CA LYS A 168 29.33 -3.07 -35.67
C LYS A 168 29.42 -4.51 -35.18
N ALA A 169 29.59 -4.71 -33.88
CA ALA A 169 29.50 -6.05 -33.28
C ALA A 169 28.11 -6.67 -33.54
N ASP A 170 28.11 -7.97 -33.76
CA ASP A 170 26.90 -8.79 -33.69
C ASP A 170 26.42 -8.93 -32.23
N GLU A 171 25.14 -9.28 -32.08
CA GLU A 171 24.49 -9.41 -30.78
C GLU A 171 25.20 -10.44 -29.89
N ASP A 172 25.64 -11.57 -30.46
CA ASP A 172 26.28 -12.66 -29.72
C ASP A 172 27.65 -12.21 -29.18
N THR A 173 28.41 -11.42 -29.94
CA THR A 173 29.68 -10.83 -29.49
C THR A 173 29.47 -9.88 -28.31
N ILE A 174 28.43 -9.05 -28.33
CA ILE A 174 28.09 -8.15 -27.22
C ILE A 174 27.65 -8.95 -25.99
N GLU A 175 26.78 -9.94 -26.16
CA GLU A 175 26.31 -10.81 -25.08
C GLU A 175 27.48 -11.57 -24.44
N ASN A 176 28.43 -12.05 -25.24
CA ASN A 176 29.65 -12.71 -24.76
C ASN A 176 30.55 -11.75 -23.97
N LEU A 177 30.74 -10.50 -24.44
CA LEU A 177 31.50 -9.49 -23.70
C LEU A 177 30.83 -9.15 -22.35
N ILE A 178 29.49 -9.06 -22.33
CA ILE A 178 28.70 -8.77 -21.14
C ILE A 178 28.72 -9.95 -20.16
N SER A 179 28.70 -11.20 -20.63
CA SER A 179 28.58 -12.39 -19.76
C SER A 179 29.92 -12.93 -19.25
N SER A 180 30.92 -12.98 -20.12
CA SER A 180 32.26 -13.50 -19.79
C SER A 180 33.12 -12.48 -19.04
N GLY A 181 32.88 -11.18 -19.26
CA GLY A 181 33.80 -10.13 -18.83
C GLY A 181 35.17 -10.22 -19.52
N GLU A 182 35.35 -11.08 -20.53
CA GLU A 182 36.59 -11.22 -21.30
C GLU A 182 36.75 -10.05 -22.28
N SER A 183 37.00 -8.87 -21.72
CA SER A 183 37.44 -7.71 -22.49
C SER A 183 38.85 -7.91 -23.08
N GLU A 184 39.53 -9.03 -22.79
CA GLU A 184 40.88 -9.37 -23.27
C GLU A 184 40.96 -9.68 -24.77
N THR A 185 39.96 -10.35 -25.34
CA THR A 185 39.92 -10.64 -26.78
C THR A 185 39.66 -9.36 -27.58
N PHE A 186 38.75 -8.51 -27.08
CA PHE A 186 38.54 -7.14 -27.54
C PHE A 186 39.81 -6.29 -27.44
N MET A 187 40.55 -6.42 -26.33
CA MET A 187 41.82 -5.73 -26.06
C MET A 187 42.93 -6.10 -27.05
N GLN A 188 43.10 -7.38 -27.41
CA GLN A 188 44.14 -7.79 -28.36
C GLN A 188 43.93 -7.22 -29.76
N ARG A 189 42.68 -7.17 -30.23
CA ARG A 189 42.34 -6.67 -31.57
C ARG A 189 42.46 -5.15 -31.64
N ALA A 190 42.03 -4.45 -30.59
CA ALA A 190 42.11 -3.00 -30.43
C ALA A 190 43.56 -2.46 -30.35
N ILE A 191 44.41 -3.11 -29.56
CA ILE A 191 45.80 -2.67 -29.30
C ILE A 191 46.65 -2.63 -30.59
N GLN A 192 46.30 -3.44 -31.60
CA GLN A 192 46.99 -3.42 -32.89
C GLN A 192 46.69 -2.15 -33.72
N GLU A 193 45.56 -1.48 -33.53
CA GLU A 193 45.08 -0.44 -34.45
C GLU A 193 45.14 1.00 -33.90
N GLN A 194 44.91 1.24 -32.59
CA GLN A 194 44.74 2.60 -32.04
C GLN A 194 45.74 3.02 -30.94
N GLY A 195 46.67 2.15 -30.54
CA GLY A 195 47.70 2.45 -29.53
C GLY A 195 47.28 2.22 -28.06
N ARG A 196 48.22 1.85 -27.18
CA ARG A 196 47.94 1.25 -25.86
C ARG A 196 47.23 2.16 -24.83
N GLY A 197 47.38 3.48 -24.88
CA GLY A 197 46.97 4.39 -23.80
C GLY A 197 45.45 4.56 -23.65
N GLN A 198 44.79 5.13 -24.68
CA GLN A 198 43.34 5.39 -24.66
C GLN A 198 42.50 4.11 -24.62
N ILE A 199 43.02 3.03 -25.17
CA ILE A 199 42.36 1.73 -25.20
C ILE A 199 42.27 1.14 -23.78
N MET A 200 43.36 1.23 -23.00
CA MET A 200 43.36 0.71 -21.63
C MET A 200 42.41 1.47 -20.71
N ASP A 201 42.32 2.80 -20.85
CA ASP A 201 41.36 3.59 -20.07
C ASP A 201 39.91 3.22 -20.42
N THR A 202 39.62 3.01 -21.71
CA THR A 202 38.29 2.59 -22.20
C THR A 202 37.91 1.20 -21.71
N ILE A 203 38.85 0.26 -21.71
CA ILE A 203 38.63 -1.10 -21.19
C ILE A 203 38.39 -1.07 -19.69
N SER A 204 39.18 -0.31 -18.94
CA SER A 204 38.99 -0.13 -17.50
C SER A 204 37.62 0.47 -17.19
N GLU A 205 37.17 1.46 -17.97
CA GLU A 205 35.83 2.03 -17.89
C GLU A 205 34.73 0.97 -18.15
N ILE A 206 34.92 0.10 -19.15
CA ILE A 206 34.00 -1.00 -19.50
C ILE A 206 33.92 -2.03 -18.38
N GLN A 207 35.06 -2.43 -17.82
CA GLN A 207 35.13 -3.42 -16.74
C GLN A 207 34.44 -2.90 -15.47
N GLU A 208 34.68 -1.64 -15.11
CA GLU A 208 34.01 -1.05 -13.94
C GLU A 208 32.48 -1.00 -14.14
N ARG A 209 32.00 -0.72 -15.35
CA ARG A 209 30.56 -0.81 -15.65
C ARG A 209 30.02 -2.25 -15.63
N HIS A 210 30.77 -3.22 -16.18
CA HIS A 210 30.39 -4.64 -16.17
C HIS A 210 30.11 -5.11 -14.75
N ASP A 211 31.08 -4.90 -13.88
CA ASP A 211 30.98 -5.37 -12.52
C ASP A 211 29.88 -4.64 -11.73
N ALA A 212 29.62 -3.35 -12.01
CA ALA A 212 28.52 -2.60 -11.41
C ALA A 212 27.16 -3.23 -11.76
N VAL A 213 26.93 -3.55 -13.04
CA VAL A 213 25.72 -4.23 -13.50
C VAL A 213 25.60 -5.61 -12.86
N LYS A 214 26.71 -6.35 -12.77
CA LYS A 214 26.74 -7.69 -12.19
C LYS A 214 26.41 -7.70 -10.70
N GLU A 215 26.93 -6.75 -9.92
CA GLU A 215 26.60 -6.65 -8.49
C GLU A 215 25.14 -6.22 -8.28
N ILE A 216 24.61 -5.33 -9.12
CA ILE A 216 23.19 -4.98 -9.12
C ILE A 216 22.32 -6.20 -9.45
N GLU A 217 22.71 -7.00 -10.43
CA GLU A 217 22.00 -8.22 -10.79
C GLU A 217 21.96 -9.22 -9.62
N LYS A 218 23.10 -9.47 -8.97
CA LYS A 218 23.19 -10.34 -7.79
C LYS A 218 22.28 -9.86 -6.65
N ASN A 219 22.35 -8.58 -6.30
CA ASN A 219 21.50 -8.01 -5.26
C ASN A 219 20.01 -8.02 -5.65
N LEU A 220 19.70 -7.93 -6.95
CA LEU A 220 18.33 -8.02 -7.44
C LEU A 220 17.79 -9.45 -7.39
N ILE A 221 18.61 -10.48 -7.64
CA ILE A 221 18.20 -11.87 -7.40
C ILE A 221 17.78 -12.05 -5.94
N GLU A 222 18.50 -11.42 -5.02
CA GLU A 222 18.16 -11.48 -3.59
C GLU A 222 16.88 -10.69 -3.25
N LEU A 223 16.69 -9.53 -3.88
CA LEU A 223 15.42 -8.78 -3.80
C LEU A 223 14.25 -9.54 -4.41
N HIS A 224 14.48 -10.33 -5.46
CA HIS A 224 13.44 -11.09 -6.15
C HIS A 224 12.79 -12.12 -5.22
N GLN A 225 13.58 -12.77 -4.36
CA GLN A 225 13.00 -13.66 -3.35
C GLN A 225 12.10 -12.91 -2.37
N VAL A 226 12.53 -11.73 -1.90
CA VAL A 226 11.71 -10.88 -1.03
C VAL A 226 10.44 -10.43 -1.76
N PHE A 227 10.54 -10.11 -3.06
CA PHE A 227 9.40 -9.72 -3.89
C PHE A 227 8.36 -10.83 -4.01
N LEU A 228 8.77 -12.07 -4.29
CA LEU A 228 7.85 -13.22 -4.38
C LEU A 228 7.12 -13.45 -3.04
N ASP A 229 7.84 -13.38 -1.93
CA ASP A 229 7.26 -13.53 -0.61
C ASP A 229 6.23 -12.42 -0.31
N MET A 230 6.50 -11.18 -0.75
CA MET A 230 5.59 -10.06 -0.59
C MET A 230 4.37 -10.12 -1.52
N ALA A 231 4.53 -10.61 -2.75
CA ALA A 231 3.41 -10.85 -3.64
C ALA A 231 2.40 -11.83 -3.03
N ALA A 232 2.90 -12.94 -2.46
CA ALA A 232 2.06 -13.92 -1.77
C ALA A 232 1.37 -13.32 -0.52
N LEU A 233 2.09 -12.53 0.27
CA LEU A 233 1.54 -11.87 1.46
C LEU A 233 0.44 -10.87 1.11
N VAL A 234 0.61 -10.08 0.03
CA VAL A 234 -0.40 -9.13 -0.46
C VAL A 234 -1.62 -9.85 -1.03
N GLU A 235 -1.43 -10.92 -1.78
CA GLU A 235 -2.52 -11.71 -2.37
C GLU A 235 -3.41 -12.35 -1.28
N SER A 236 -2.78 -12.95 -0.25
CA SER A 236 -3.49 -13.50 0.91
C SER A 236 -4.33 -12.44 1.64
N GLN A 237 -3.81 -11.22 1.78
CA GLN A 237 -4.57 -10.13 2.40
C GLN A 237 -5.68 -9.59 1.50
N GLY A 238 -5.51 -9.60 0.17
CA GLY A 238 -6.54 -9.18 -0.78
C GLY A 238 -7.84 -9.98 -0.66
N GLN A 239 -7.74 -11.30 -0.43
CA GLN A 239 -8.91 -12.14 -0.17
C GLN A 239 -9.64 -11.74 1.13
N GLN A 240 -8.90 -11.39 2.19
CA GLN A 240 -9.49 -10.93 3.45
C GLN A 240 -10.17 -9.56 3.29
N LEU A 241 -9.59 -8.66 2.51
CA LEU A 241 -10.18 -7.34 2.24
C LEU A 241 -11.50 -7.43 1.47
N ASN A 242 -11.62 -8.33 0.50
CA ASN A 242 -12.87 -8.55 -0.22
C ASN A 242 -13.99 -9.00 0.72
N ASN A 243 -13.68 -9.88 1.68
CA ASN A 243 -14.64 -10.31 2.70
C ASN A 243 -15.03 -9.16 3.63
N ILE A 244 -14.07 -8.31 4.00
CA ILE A 244 -14.31 -7.10 4.79
C ILE A 244 -15.25 -6.13 4.07
N GLU A 245 -15.01 -5.87 2.78
CA GLU A 245 -15.86 -4.99 1.96
C GLU A 245 -17.29 -5.52 1.89
N SER A 246 -17.46 -6.84 1.72
CA SER A 246 -18.76 -7.50 1.80
C SER A 246 -19.43 -7.28 3.17
N HIS A 247 -18.72 -7.47 4.28
CA HIS A 247 -19.26 -7.22 5.62
C HIS A 247 -19.64 -5.76 5.87
N VAL A 248 -18.87 -4.80 5.33
CA VAL A 248 -19.21 -3.36 5.38
C VAL A 248 -20.47 -3.08 4.58
N ALA A 249 -20.58 -3.62 3.36
CA ALA A 249 -21.76 -3.46 2.53
C ALA A 249 -23.01 -4.03 3.24
N HIS A 250 -22.89 -5.19 3.88
CA HIS A 250 -23.96 -5.77 4.68
C HIS A 250 -24.31 -4.90 5.88
N ALA A 251 -23.35 -4.48 6.71
CA ALA A 251 -23.60 -3.64 7.87
C ALA A 251 -24.25 -2.30 7.49
N SER A 252 -23.75 -1.64 6.45
CA SER A 252 -24.34 -0.42 5.90
C SER A 252 -25.79 -0.64 5.44
N SER A 253 -26.05 -1.77 4.78
CA SER A 253 -27.41 -2.13 4.37
C SER A 253 -28.34 -2.38 5.57
N PHE A 254 -27.84 -2.99 6.66
CA PHE A 254 -28.60 -3.21 7.89
C PHE A 254 -28.92 -1.90 8.61
N VAL A 255 -27.96 -0.99 8.73
CA VAL A 255 -28.18 0.34 9.32
C VAL A 255 -29.19 1.11 8.50
N ARG A 256 -29.07 1.12 7.16
CA ARG A 256 -30.03 1.79 6.28
C ARG A 256 -31.45 1.23 6.46
N ARG A 257 -31.61 -0.09 6.44
CA ARG A 257 -32.92 -0.73 6.69
C ARG A 257 -33.46 -0.44 8.08
N GLY A 258 -32.59 -0.44 9.10
CA GLY A 258 -32.97 -0.07 10.47
C GLY A 258 -33.45 1.39 10.55
N THR A 259 -32.79 2.32 9.87
CA THR A 259 -33.22 3.72 9.81
C THR A 259 -34.56 3.89 9.09
N GLU A 260 -34.77 3.15 8.00
CA GLU A 260 -36.06 3.11 7.29
C GLU A 260 -37.18 2.58 8.20
N GLN A 261 -36.95 1.47 8.92
CA GLN A 261 -37.90 0.90 9.87
C GLN A 261 -38.19 1.83 11.05
N LEU A 262 -37.20 2.56 11.57
CA LEU A 262 -37.40 3.56 12.62
C LEU A 262 -38.24 4.74 12.12
N GLN A 263 -38.05 5.16 10.86
CA GLN A 263 -38.84 6.20 10.24
C GLN A 263 -40.29 5.75 10.07
N GLU A 264 -40.52 4.55 9.54
CA GLU A 264 -41.86 3.96 9.38
C GLU A 264 -42.57 3.76 10.73
N ALA A 265 -41.86 3.24 11.74
CA ALA A 265 -42.39 3.10 13.09
C ALA A 265 -42.79 4.46 13.70
N ARG A 266 -42.04 5.53 13.42
CA ARG A 266 -42.37 6.90 13.85
C ARG A 266 -43.63 7.43 13.17
N GLU A 267 -43.82 7.14 11.89
CA GLU A 267 -45.03 7.50 11.14
C GLU A 267 -46.24 6.76 11.70
N HIS A 268 -46.16 5.44 11.87
CA HIS A 268 -47.21 4.64 12.51
C HIS A 268 -47.52 5.12 13.93
N GLN A 269 -46.52 5.50 14.73
CA GLN A 269 -46.74 6.05 16.08
C GLN A 269 -47.53 7.36 16.03
N LYS A 270 -47.25 8.26 15.06
CA LYS A 270 -48.00 9.51 14.89
C LYS A 270 -49.46 9.24 14.50
N GLU A 271 -49.71 8.29 13.60
CA GLU A 271 -51.06 7.95 13.17
C GLU A 271 -51.87 7.25 14.26
N SER A 272 -51.23 6.32 14.99
CA SER A 272 -51.85 5.61 16.11
C SER A 272 -52.35 6.59 17.17
N ARG A 273 -51.59 7.64 17.52
CA ARG A 273 -52.02 8.67 18.49
C ARG A 273 -53.30 9.41 18.06
N LYS A 274 -53.50 9.64 16.76
CA LYS A 274 -54.74 10.25 16.24
C LYS A 274 -55.91 9.30 16.43
N TRP A 275 -55.73 8.03 16.05
CA TRP A 275 -56.74 6.98 16.23
C TRP A 275 -57.08 6.71 17.70
N THR A 276 -56.10 6.73 18.60
CA THR A 276 -56.34 6.63 20.05
C THR A 276 -57.20 7.78 20.55
N CYS A 277 -56.97 9.01 20.09
CA CYS A 277 -57.80 10.17 20.45
C CYS A 277 -59.24 10.02 19.97
N TYR A 278 -59.43 9.59 18.72
CA TYR A 278 -60.77 9.30 18.18
C TYR A 278 -61.49 8.19 18.97
N ALA A 279 -60.77 7.12 19.34
CA ALA A 279 -61.32 6.03 20.15
C ALA A 279 -61.75 6.50 21.55
N ILE A 280 -60.94 7.34 22.22
CA ILE A 280 -61.29 7.92 23.53
C ILE A 280 -62.52 8.82 23.42
N LEU A 281 -62.59 9.69 22.41
CA LEU A 281 -63.71 10.61 22.23
C LEU A 281 -65.02 9.85 21.97
N LEU A 282 -64.97 8.81 21.13
CA LEU A 282 -66.12 7.93 20.88
C LEU A 282 -66.57 7.21 22.16
N GLY A 283 -65.64 6.75 22.98
CA GLY A 283 -65.93 6.15 24.29
C GLY A 283 -66.65 7.10 25.25
N ILE A 284 -66.20 8.36 25.34
CA ILE A 284 -66.86 9.40 26.16
C ILE A 284 -68.28 9.66 25.69
N VAL A 285 -68.50 9.78 24.38
CA VAL A 285 -69.84 10.00 23.80
C VAL A 285 -70.78 8.84 24.16
N LEU A 286 -70.32 7.59 24.03
CA LEU A 286 -71.12 6.42 24.41
C LEU A 286 -71.51 6.44 25.89
N ILE A 287 -70.58 6.81 26.79
CA ILE A 287 -70.86 6.93 28.22
C ILE A 287 -71.96 7.98 28.48
N ILE A 288 -71.87 9.15 27.85
CA ILE A 288 -72.88 10.22 28.00
C ILE A 288 -74.25 9.74 27.51
N VAL A 289 -74.32 9.08 26.36
CA VAL A 289 -75.59 8.56 25.80
C VAL A 289 -76.25 7.53 26.73
N ILE A 290 -75.45 6.70 27.41
CA ILE A 290 -75.97 5.70 28.36
C ILE A 290 -76.39 6.37 29.69
N LEU A 291 -75.61 7.31 30.20
CA LEU A 291 -75.87 7.95 31.49
C LEU A 291 -76.97 9.02 31.45
N PHE A 292 -77.14 9.73 30.34
CA PHE A 292 -78.15 10.78 30.18
C PHE A 292 -79.60 10.32 30.47
N PRO A 293 -80.12 9.21 29.88
CA PRO A 293 -81.48 8.74 30.19
C PRO A 293 -81.60 8.27 31.64
N PHE A 294 -80.55 7.66 32.20
CA PHE A 294 -80.52 7.25 33.59
C PHE A 294 -80.62 8.46 34.54
N LEU A 295 -79.86 9.52 34.26
CA LEU A 295 -79.89 10.78 35.02
C LEU A 295 -81.26 11.47 34.92
N MET A 296 -81.83 11.56 33.71
CA MET A 296 -83.15 12.17 33.49
C MET A 296 -84.29 11.37 34.14
N SER A 297 -84.13 10.06 34.32
CA SER A 297 -85.09 9.23 35.05
C SER A 297 -85.03 9.46 36.58
N ILE A 298 -83.88 9.87 37.12
CA ILE A 298 -83.67 10.05 38.56
C ILE A 298 -83.94 11.50 39.00
N LEU A 299 -83.67 12.48 38.13
CA LEU A 299 -83.84 13.91 38.40
C LEU A 299 -85.24 14.30 38.95
N PRO A 300 -86.37 13.83 38.37
CA PRO A 300 -87.70 14.18 38.89
C PRO A 300 -88.01 13.53 40.25
N HIS A 301 -87.32 12.46 40.63
CA HIS A 301 -87.45 11.84 41.95
C HIS A 301 -86.61 12.51 43.05
N LEU A 302 -85.63 13.35 42.67
CA LEU A 302 -84.73 14.03 43.61
C LEU A 302 -85.15 15.49 43.90
N ILE A 303 -86.02 16.07 43.06
CA ILE A 303 -86.48 17.48 43.16
C ILE A 303 -87.88 17.59 43.83
N LEU A 304 -88.49 16.48 44.22
CA LEU A 304 -89.71 16.45 45.04
C LEU A 304 -89.37 16.17 46.50
#